data_AF-A0A2D6T4B5-F1
#
_entry.id   AF-A0A2D6T4B5-F1
#
_cell.length_a   1.000
_cell.length_b   1.000
_cell.length_c   1.000
_cell.angle_alpha   90.00
_cell.angle_beta   90.00
_cell.angle_gamma   90.00
#
_symmetry.space_group_name_H-M   'P 1'
#
loop_
_entity.id
_entity.type
_entity.pdbx_description
1 polymer ?
#
loop_
_entity_poly.entity_id
_entity_poly.type
_entity_poly.pdbx_seq_one_letter_code
_entity_poly.pdbx_strand_id
1 'polypeptide(L)'
;MRFIENTAAFVVLYIVLMIPTYLLPYLRFATGIGLAVEGEADAAAGASLGLLAVQLVFLVILIAITWFRGNFMAKKWLVIFPILATVFDLVPGLSAVPLVPTVLHLLAIILGVVGSSAAASEKPAQ
;
A
#
# COMPACT_ATOMS: atom_id res chain seq x y z
N MET A 1 -0.96 -16.90 -9.84
CA MET A 1 -1.80 -16.05 -8.98
C MET A 1 -3.06 -15.62 -9.74
N ARG A 2 -4.00 -16.53 -9.96
CA ARG A 2 -5.23 -16.24 -10.75
C ARG A 2 -6.14 -15.18 -10.11
N PHE A 3 -6.01 -14.95 -8.81
CA PHE A 3 -6.84 -13.97 -8.08
C PHE A 3 -6.51 -12.51 -8.44
N ILE A 4 -5.23 -12.17 -8.71
CA ILE A 4 -4.81 -10.80 -9.05
C ILE A 4 -5.16 -10.43 -10.51
N GLU A 5 -5.40 -11.42 -11.37
CA GLU A 5 -5.90 -11.22 -12.73
C GLU A 5 -7.36 -10.74 -12.72
N ASN A 6 -8.17 -11.18 -11.75
CA ASN A 6 -9.51 -10.68 -11.57
C ASN A 6 -9.48 -9.24 -11.05
N THR A 7 -10.10 -8.32 -11.80
CA THR A 7 -10.11 -6.89 -11.50
C THR A 7 -10.75 -6.57 -10.16
N ALA A 8 -11.91 -7.16 -9.84
CA ALA A 8 -12.60 -6.91 -8.57
C ALA A 8 -11.76 -7.42 -7.38
N ALA A 9 -11.19 -8.61 -7.52
CA ALA A 9 -10.29 -9.20 -6.53
C ALA A 9 -9.04 -8.33 -6.29
N PHE A 10 -8.42 -7.80 -7.35
CA PHE A 10 -7.31 -6.84 -7.23
C PHE A 10 -7.72 -5.60 -6.44
N VAL A 11 -8.85 -4.97 -6.79
CA VAL A 11 -9.34 -3.75 -6.12
C VAL A 11 -9.63 -4.02 -4.64
N VAL A 12 -10.39 -5.07 -4.32
CA VAL A 12 -10.75 -5.41 -2.95
C VAL A 12 -9.50 -5.72 -2.12
N LEU A 13 -8.61 -6.57 -2.65
CA LEU A 13 -7.37 -6.92 -1.97
C LEU A 13 -6.50 -5.69 -1.72
N TYR A 14 -6.37 -4.80 -2.71
CA TYR A 14 -5.61 -3.56 -2.56
C TYR A 14 -6.19 -2.70 -1.45
N ILE A 15 -7.50 -2.43 -1.46
CA ILE A 15 -8.16 -1.57 -0.46
C ILE A 15 -7.97 -2.14 0.94
N VAL A 16 -8.17 -3.45 1.12
CA VAL A 16 -8.01 -4.13 2.42
C VAL A 16 -6.57 -4.00 2.93
N LEU A 17 -5.58 -4.18 2.06
CA LEU A 17 -4.17 -4.04 2.42
C LEU A 17 -3.73 -2.59 2.64
N MET A 18 -4.45 -1.63 2.04
CA MET A 18 -4.20 -0.20 2.19
C MET A 18 -4.72 0.33 3.54
N ILE A 19 -5.75 -0.27 4.15
CA ILE A 19 -6.28 0.21 5.44
C ILE A 19 -5.21 0.19 6.56
N PRO A 20 -4.45 -0.90 6.77
CA PRO A 20 -3.38 -0.93 7.77
C PRO A 20 -2.29 0.11 7.55
N THR A 21 -2.03 0.55 6.32
CA THR A 21 -0.97 1.54 6.05
C THR A 21 -1.33 2.93 6.58
N TYR A 22 -2.60 3.23 6.84
CA TYR A 22 -3.04 4.45 7.52
C TYR A 22 -3.30 4.25 9.02
N LEU A 23 -3.85 3.09 9.40
CA LEU A 23 -4.21 2.84 10.79
C LEU A 23 -2.98 2.68 11.68
N LEU A 24 -1.93 1.99 11.20
CA LEU A 24 -0.73 1.73 11.99
C LEU A 24 0.07 3.00 12.32
N PRO A 25 0.30 3.95 11.39
CA PRO A 25 0.87 5.26 11.71
C PRO A 25 0.06 6.03 12.77
N TYR A 26 -1.26 6.02 12.66
CA TYR A 26 -2.13 6.69 13.63
C TYR A 26 -1.99 6.09 15.02
N LEU A 27 -2.03 4.75 15.12
CA LEU A 27 -1.83 4.04 16.38
C LEU A 27 -0.45 4.33 16.97
N ARG A 28 0.61 4.32 16.15
CA ARG A 28 1.98 4.65 16.58
C ARG A 28 2.10 6.05 17.17
N PHE A 29 1.43 7.03 16.56
CA PHE A 29 1.38 8.39 17.09
C PHE A 29 0.61 8.44 18.41
N ALA A 30 -0.54 7.78 18.49
CA ALA A 30 -1.40 7.73 19.68
C ALA A 30 -0.73 7.02 20.88
N THR A 31 0.10 6.01 20.63
CA THR A 31 0.70 5.18 21.70
C THR A 31 2.16 5.51 22.04
N GLY A 32 2.88 6.29 21.22
CA GLY A 32 4.36 6.31 21.27
C GLY A 32 5.08 7.66 21.31
N ILE A 33 4.43 8.80 21.04
CA ILE A 33 5.15 10.10 20.94
C ILE A 33 4.53 11.22 21.82
N GLY A 34 3.28 11.09 22.28
CA GLY A 34 2.61 12.15 23.04
C GLY A 34 2.72 12.12 24.57
N LEU A 35 3.08 10.97 25.18
CA LEU A 35 2.77 10.72 26.61
C LEU A 35 3.79 9.85 27.37
N ALA A 36 5.01 9.66 26.86
CA ALA A 36 5.99 8.80 27.53
C ALA A 36 6.51 9.44 28.85
N VAL A 37 6.04 8.91 29.98
CA VAL A 37 6.65 9.09 31.31
C VAL A 37 7.94 8.25 31.34
N GLU A 38 9.00 8.78 31.96
CA GLU A 38 10.42 8.40 31.81
C GLU A 38 10.78 6.90 32.04
N GLY A 39 9.87 6.06 32.53
CA GLY A 39 10.06 4.61 32.71
C GLY A 39 9.40 3.70 31.65
N GLU A 40 8.45 4.22 30.85
CA GLU A 40 7.75 3.45 29.82
C GLU A 40 8.30 3.70 28.40
N ALA A 41 9.27 4.60 28.28
CA ALA A 41 9.84 5.03 27.00
C ALA A 41 10.42 3.87 26.18
N ASP A 42 11.04 2.87 26.83
CA ASP A 42 11.68 1.74 26.16
C ASP A 42 10.65 0.72 25.63
N ALA A 43 9.60 0.45 26.41
CA ALA A 43 8.47 -0.39 25.98
C ALA A 43 7.64 0.28 24.87
N ALA A 44 7.41 1.59 24.99
CA ALA A 44 6.73 2.39 23.97
C ALA A 44 7.53 2.47 22.66
N ALA A 45 8.86 2.58 22.74
CA ALA A 45 9.74 2.52 21.59
C ALA A 45 9.68 1.15 20.90
N GLY A 46 9.74 0.06 21.66
CA GLY A 46 9.59 -1.31 21.13
C GLY A 46 8.25 -1.54 20.41
N ALA A 47 7.15 -1.10 21.01
CA ALA A 47 5.82 -1.19 20.39
C ALA A 47 5.72 -0.36 19.10
N SER A 48 6.28 0.86 19.10
CA SER A 48 6.30 1.74 17.92
C SER A 48 7.09 1.14 16.76
N LEU A 49 8.23 0.50 17.03
CA LEU A 49 9.04 -0.22 16.04
C LEU A 49 8.33 -1.47 15.51
N GLY A 50 7.63 -2.20 16.38
CA GLY A 50 6.82 -3.35 15.99
C GLY A 50 5.70 -2.96 15.01
N LEU A 51 4.96 -1.89 15.30
CA LEU A 51 3.91 -1.37 14.42
C LEU A 51 4.48 -0.82 13.11
N LEU A 52 5.67 -0.21 13.12
CA LEU A 52 6.39 0.19 11.90
C LEU A 52 6.72 -1.03 11.05
N ALA A 53 7.24 -2.10 11.64
CA ALA A 53 7.56 -3.33 10.92
C ALA A 53 6.31 -3.93 10.23
N VAL A 54 5.19 -3.96 10.93
CA VAL A 54 3.91 -4.42 10.36
C VAL A 54 3.48 -3.50 9.21
N GLN A 55 3.58 -2.17 9.37
CA GLN A 55 3.27 -1.20 8.30
C GLN A 55 4.14 -1.45 7.05
N LEU A 56 5.44 -1.68 7.23
CA LEU A 56 6.38 -1.99 6.15
C LEU A 56 5.97 -3.25 5.38
N VAL A 57 5.48 -4.28 6.08
CA VAL A 57 4.97 -5.50 5.42
C VAL A 57 3.80 -5.17 4.49
N PHE A 58 2.83 -4.38 4.94
CA PHE A 58 1.69 -3.99 4.09
C PHE A 58 2.13 -3.16 2.88
N LEU A 59 3.05 -2.21 3.06
CA LEU A 59 3.60 -1.41 1.97
C LEU A 59 4.32 -2.28 0.92
N VAL A 60 5.13 -3.25 1.36
CA VAL A 60 5.79 -4.21 0.48
C VAL A 60 4.78 -5.09 -0.26
N ILE A 61 3.72 -5.55 0.41
CA ILE A 61 2.67 -6.34 -0.26
C ILE A 61 1.95 -5.50 -1.33
N LEU A 62 1.64 -4.23 -1.06
CA LEU A 62 1.02 -3.32 -2.05
C LEU A 62 1.91 -3.13 -3.29
N ILE A 63 3.22 -3.00 -3.09
CA ILE A 63 4.21 -2.95 -4.17
C ILE A 63 4.22 -4.28 -4.94
N ALA A 64 4.20 -5.42 -4.24
CA ALA A 64 4.22 -6.74 -4.89
C ALA A 64 2.97 -6.98 -5.75
N ILE A 65 1.76 -6.74 -5.21
CA ILE A 65 0.51 -6.98 -5.95
C ILE A 65 0.39 -6.09 -7.19
N THR A 66 0.89 -4.84 -7.12
CA THR A 66 0.89 -3.92 -8.27
C THR A 66 1.91 -4.30 -9.31
N TRP A 67 3.06 -4.81 -8.90
CA TRP A 67 4.04 -5.35 -9.83
C TRP A 67 3.49 -6.57 -10.58
N PHE A 68 2.87 -7.52 -9.86
CA PHE A 68 2.19 -8.66 -10.50
C PHE A 68 1.06 -8.21 -11.44
N ARG A 69 0.19 -7.31 -10.99
CA ARG A 69 -0.88 -6.73 -11.83
C ARG A 69 -0.33 -6.05 -13.07
N GLY A 70 0.72 -5.25 -12.91
CA GLY A 70 1.40 -4.57 -14.00
C GLY A 70 2.01 -5.53 -15.02
N ASN A 71 2.55 -6.67 -14.58
CA ASN A 71 3.04 -7.71 -15.49
C ASN A 71 1.89 -8.33 -16.31
N PHE A 72 0.73 -8.61 -15.70
CA PHE A 72 -0.42 -9.17 -16.42
C PHE A 72 -1.05 -8.19 -17.42
N MET A 73 -0.97 -6.89 -17.15
CA MET A 73 -1.59 -5.85 -17.99
C MET A 73 -0.62 -5.14 -18.94
N ALA A 74 0.64 -5.61 -19.04
CA ALA A 74 1.72 -4.91 -19.74
C ALA A 74 1.96 -3.45 -19.26
N LYS A 75 1.62 -3.17 -17.99
CA LYS A 75 1.81 -1.88 -17.31
C LYS A 75 2.78 -2.01 -16.14
N LYS A 76 4.00 -2.48 -16.39
CA LYS A 76 5.02 -2.69 -15.32
C LYS A 76 5.31 -1.43 -14.51
N TRP A 77 5.12 -0.26 -15.11
CA TRP A 77 5.28 1.06 -14.47
C TRP A 77 4.27 1.35 -13.36
N LEU A 78 3.19 0.58 -13.24
CA LEU A 78 2.15 0.77 -12.23
C LEU A 78 2.68 0.62 -10.78
N VAL A 79 3.77 -0.13 -10.61
CA VAL A 79 4.45 -0.29 -9.32
C VAL A 79 5.04 1.02 -8.77
N ILE A 80 5.27 2.02 -9.62
CA ILE A 80 5.84 3.31 -9.20
C ILE A 80 4.93 4.02 -8.20
N PHE A 81 3.61 3.91 -8.35
CA PHE A 81 2.66 4.59 -7.46
C PHE A 81 2.78 4.15 -5.98
N PRO A 82 2.67 2.85 -5.63
CA PRO A 82 2.86 2.44 -4.25
C PRO A 82 4.29 2.60 -3.74
N ILE A 83 5.31 2.60 -4.63
CA ILE A 83 6.69 2.94 -4.21
C ILE A 83 6.74 4.41 -3.77
N LEU A 84 6.20 5.33 -4.56
CA LEU A 84 6.15 6.74 -4.18
C LEU A 84 5.30 6.95 -2.93
N ALA A 85 4.16 6.26 -2.81
CA ALA A 85 3.33 6.32 -1.61
C ALA A 85 4.13 5.89 -0.37
N THR A 86 4.89 4.79 -0.48
CA THR A 86 5.79 4.30 0.57
C THR A 86 6.83 5.35 0.96
N VAL A 87 7.43 6.05 -0.01
CA VAL A 87 8.39 7.13 0.29
C VAL A 87 7.71 8.25 1.07
N PHE A 88 6.52 8.69 0.67
CA PHE A 88 5.79 9.73 1.39
C PHE A 88 5.36 9.27 2.79
N ASP A 89 4.97 8.01 2.97
CA ASP A 89 4.56 7.46 4.27
C ASP A 89 5.73 7.29 5.25
N LEU A 90 6.94 7.03 4.76
CA LEU A 90 8.10 6.71 5.60
C LEU A 90 9.04 7.89 5.83
N VAL A 91 9.08 8.87 4.93
CA VAL A 91 9.97 10.03 5.06
C VAL A 91 9.37 11.05 6.04
N PRO A 92 10.08 11.39 7.14
CA PRO A 92 9.64 12.47 8.03
C PRO A 92 9.51 13.79 7.27
N GLY A 93 8.45 14.54 7.55
CA GLY A 93 8.12 15.78 6.83
C GLY A 93 7.21 15.57 5.62
N LEU A 94 7.48 14.56 4.78
CA LEU A 94 6.56 14.19 3.69
C LEU A 94 5.29 13.49 4.23
N SER A 95 5.47 12.64 5.24
CA SER A 95 4.39 11.91 5.94
C SER A 95 3.41 12.82 6.68
N ALA A 96 3.73 14.11 6.85
CA ALA A 96 2.81 15.10 7.41
C ALA A 96 1.62 15.40 6.48
N VAL A 97 1.72 15.07 5.18
CA VAL A 97 0.66 15.29 4.19
C VAL A 97 0.11 13.94 3.72
N PRO A 98 -0.84 13.33 4.46
CA PRO A 98 -1.34 11.98 4.20
C PRO A 98 -2.16 11.86 2.90
N LEU A 99 -2.54 12.99 2.31
CA LEU A 99 -3.31 13.02 1.07
C LEU A 99 -2.50 12.53 -0.14
N VAL A 100 -1.18 12.77 -0.17
CA VAL A 100 -0.34 12.39 -1.32
C VAL A 100 -0.24 10.86 -1.48
N PRO A 101 0.12 10.07 -0.44
CA PRO A 101 0.04 8.61 -0.48
C PRO A 101 -1.34 8.11 -0.92
N THR A 102 -2.41 8.72 -0.40
CA THR A 102 -3.79 8.35 -0.74
C THR A 102 -4.06 8.50 -2.23
N VAL A 103 -3.71 9.64 -2.83
CA VAL A 103 -3.88 9.88 -4.26
C VAL A 103 -3.05 8.88 -5.08
N LEU A 104 -1.81 8.59 -4.67
CA LEU A 104 -0.97 7.61 -5.36
C LEU A 104 -1.56 6.20 -5.30
N HIS A 105 -2.09 5.77 -4.16
CA HIS A 105 -2.78 4.49 -4.03
C HIS A 105 -4.04 4.42 -4.90
N LEU A 106 -4.85 5.49 -4.93
CA LEU A 106 -6.03 5.56 -5.81
C LEU A 106 -5.65 5.51 -7.29
N LEU A 107 -4.58 6.20 -7.69
CA LEU A 107 -4.05 6.13 -9.06
C LEU A 107 -3.60 4.70 -9.42
N ALA A 108 -2.94 3.99 -8.51
CA ALA A 108 -2.56 2.59 -8.71
C ALA A 108 -3.78 1.69 -8.96
N ILE A 109 -4.85 1.89 -8.19
CA ILE A 109 -6.11 1.16 -8.34
C ILE A 109 -6.77 1.48 -9.69
N ILE A 110 -7.01 2.76 -9.97
CA ILE A 110 -7.71 3.22 -11.17
C ILE A 110 -6.96 2.76 -12.42
N LEU A 111 -5.66 3.03 -12.51
CA LEU A 111 -4.83 2.67 -13.68
C LEU A 111 -4.62 1.16 -13.80
N GLY A 112 -4.77 0.43 -12.68
CA GLY A 112 -4.72 -1.04 -12.61
C GLY A 112 -6.03 -1.72 -13.03
N VAL A 113 -7.09 -0.94 -13.25
CA VAL A 113 -8.38 -1.40 -13.74
C VAL A 113 -8.63 -0.93 -15.18
N VAL A 114 -8.21 0.29 -15.52
CA VAL A 114 -8.38 0.85 -16.87
C VAL A 114 -7.70 -0.03 -17.92
N GLY A 115 -8.44 -0.46 -18.94
CA GLY A 115 -7.93 -1.30 -20.03
C GLY A 115 -7.90 -2.80 -19.74
N SER A 116 -8.28 -3.27 -18.54
CA SER A 116 -8.36 -4.71 -18.24
C SER A 116 -9.41 -5.47 -19.06
N SER A 117 -10.39 -4.79 -19.67
CA SER A 117 -11.46 -5.44 -20.45
C SER A 117 -11.05 -5.80 -21.88
N ALA A 118 -10.01 -5.19 -22.46
CA ALA A 118 -9.63 -5.43 -23.86
C ALA A 118 -8.84 -6.75 -24.04
N ALA A 119 -7.92 -7.05 -23.12
CA ALA A 119 -7.04 -8.22 -23.19
C ALA A 119 -7.75 -9.58 -22.96
N ALA A 120 -8.97 -9.58 -22.39
CA ALA A 120 -9.73 -10.80 -22.18
C ALA A 120 -10.47 -11.30 -23.44
N SER A 121 -10.61 -10.44 -24.47
CA SER A 121 -11.36 -10.74 -25.69
C SER A 121 -10.51 -11.29 -26.84
N GLU A 122 -9.18 -11.25 -26.71
CA GLU A 122 -8.21 -11.71 -27.72
C GLU A 122 -7.77 -13.17 -27.54
N LYS A 123 -8.59 -14.03 -26.91
CA LYS A 123 -8.36 -15.48 -27.03
C LYS A 123 -8.93 -15.92 -28.37
N PRO A 124 -8.12 -16.22 -29.41
CA PRO A 124 -8.66 -16.76 -30.64
C PRO A 124 -9.30 -18.10 -30.31
N ALA A 125 -10.53 -18.30 -30.79
CA ALA A 125 -11.19 -19.59 -30.77
C ALA A 125 -10.24 -20.62 -31.41
N GLN A 126 -9.80 -21.58 -30.60
CA GLN A 126 -9.18 -22.81 -31.10
C GLN A 126 -10.29 -23.80 -31.42
#